data_AF-F7QVG8-F1
#
_entry.id   AF-F7QVG8-F1
#
_cell.length_a   1.000
_cell.length_b   1.000
_cell.length_c   1.000
_cell.angle_alpha   90.00
_cell.angle_beta   90.00
_cell.angle_gamma   90.00
#
_symmetry.space_group_name_H-M   'P 1'
#
loop_
_entity.id
_entity.type
_entity.pdbx_description
1 polymer ?
#
loop_
_entity_poly.entity_id
_entity_poly.type
_entity_poly.pdbx_seq_one_letter_code
_entity_poly.pdbx_strand_id
1 'polypeptide(L)'
;MKKAIKTIATATAVVSATALTVNAKADSVTNNPTTENNDKVQTTVTPEQQLKNNVDTTKQTLDSASQTQAQAQSKADAANSEVANNQTNVDQAQANVDKAQANQDQATQNLADLNKQNENYDSNLSNAKTNVDNAQTAVTNANQKLVDDKKKAEELTSALQNLAETRKERQATLDQAKADLATKQKALDEAKDVANKAQAKLDSDKKTLADLQAKLTQAQTNLDNAKQALADLENLPERLAQAQADVQKAQAELTSAQAKLDEAKKALSESQAQADVTNEALSQANDDKNQAQVAYDKAMKAYNDYLAAEQAVKDAEEKAKAEHTYFAQTANGKVVNAQGHIMVGYSVKGNQVFDAQGKLVGTLAQTSTTRRMANTVKQENAKALPQTGDKQNSNTTVGAILVGLGSLLGLGALGKRKED
;
A
#
# COMPACT_ATOMS: atom_id res chain seq x y z
N MET A 1 109.29 -52.45 -1.96
CA MET A 1 110.67 -51.97 -2.25
C MET A 1 111.60 -53.16 -2.43
N LYS A 2 112.64 -53.05 -3.26
CA LYS A 2 113.59 -54.15 -3.54
C LYS A 2 114.49 -54.46 -2.34
N LYS A 3 114.77 -55.74 -2.08
CA LYS A 3 116.02 -56.21 -1.46
C LYS A 3 116.48 -57.45 -2.21
N ALA A 4 117.77 -57.51 -2.54
CA ALA A 4 118.34 -58.54 -3.40
C ALA A 4 118.73 -59.79 -2.61
N ILE A 5 118.51 -60.97 -3.20
CA ILE A 5 119.19 -62.20 -2.82
C ILE A 5 120.54 -62.22 -3.52
N LYS A 6 121.61 -62.57 -2.79
CA LYS A 6 122.97 -62.55 -3.31
C LYS A 6 123.21 -63.73 -4.26
N THR A 7 123.73 -63.45 -5.45
CA THR A 7 124.47 -64.44 -6.24
C THR A 7 125.67 -64.94 -5.42
N ILE A 8 125.77 -66.26 -5.22
CA ILE A 8 127.02 -66.91 -4.84
C ILE A 8 127.56 -67.56 -6.11
N ALA A 9 128.75 -67.16 -6.53
CA ALA A 9 129.41 -67.65 -7.73
C ALA A 9 130.65 -68.50 -7.37
N THR A 10 131.18 -69.20 -8.38
CA THR A 10 132.52 -69.81 -8.41
C THR A 10 132.86 -70.77 -7.26
N ALA A 11 132.42 -72.03 -7.41
CA ALA A 11 133.24 -73.16 -6.98
C ALA A 11 134.11 -73.61 -8.17
N THR A 12 135.34 -73.10 -8.24
CA THR A 12 136.24 -73.38 -9.38
C THR A 12 136.85 -74.77 -9.27
N ALA A 13 136.33 -75.72 -10.05
CA ALA A 13 136.90 -77.07 -10.15
C ALA A 13 138.21 -77.04 -10.98
N VAL A 14 139.33 -76.78 -10.30
CA VAL A 14 140.67 -76.89 -10.92
C VAL A 14 141.01 -78.37 -11.09
N VAL A 15 140.90 -78.87 -12.32
CA VAL A 15 141.40 -80.20 -12.70
C VAL A 15 142.92 -80.13 -12.86
N SER A 16 143.64 -80.23 -11.74
CA SER A 16 145.10 -80.46 -11.76
C SER A 16 145.36 -81.95 -12.02
N ALA A 17 145.92 -82.26 -13.18
CA ALA A 17 146.05 -83.63 -13.67
C ALA A 17 146.87 -84.55 -12.74
N THR A 18 146.36 -85.77 -12.52
CA THR A 18 147.14 -86.87 -11.96
C THR A 18 148.17 -87.35 -12.98
N ALA A 19 149.42 -86.89 -12.86
CA ALA A 19 150.52 -87.43 -13.63
C ALA A 19 150.87 -88.85 -13.16
N LEU A 20 150.28 -89.88 -13.77
CA LEU A 20 150.74 -91.25 -13.61
C LEU A 20 152.09 -91.39 -14.33
N THR A 21 153.19 -91.33 -13.58
CA THR A 21 154.51 -91.71 -14.07
C THR A 21 154.60 -93.22 -14.24
N VAL A 22 154.26 -93.69 -15.45
CA VAL A 22 154.43 -95.09 -15.86
C VAL A 22 155.92 -95.42 -15.95
N ASN A 23 156.53 -95.80 -14.83
CA ASN A 23 157.89 -96.33 -14.84
C ASN A 23 157.85 -97.81 -15.27
N ALA A 24 157.89 -98.03 -16.58
CA ALA A 24 157.80 -99.36 -17.18
C ALA A 24 158.84 -100.34 -16.62
N LYS A 25 158.40 -101.56 -16.29
CA LYS A 25 159.31 -102.69 -16.12
C LYS A 25 159.92 -103.06 -17.47
N ALA A 26 161.22 -102.86 -17.62
CA ALA A 26 162.01 -103.53 -18.65
C ALA A 26 162.54 -104.85 -18.09
N ASP A 27 161.74 -105.93 -18.21
CA ASP A 27 162.25 -107.29 -17.98
C ASP A 27 163.11 -107.70 -19.20
N SER A 28 164.44 -107.63 -19.04
CA SER A 28 165.40 -108.24 -19.97
C SER A 28 165.67 -109.68 -19.54
N VAL A 29 165.27 -110.65 -20.36
CA VAL A 29 165.29 -112.08 -20.02
C VAL A 29 166.70 -112.59 -19.73
N THR A 30 166.78 -113.45 -18.71
CA THR A 30 167.93 -114.20 -18.22
C THR A 30 168.78 -114.91 -19.27
N ASN A 31 170.07 -115.08 -18.99
CA ASN A 31 170.76 -116.34 -19.26
C ASN A 31 171.59 -116.82 -18.06
N ASN A 32 171.29 -118.03 -17.61
CA ASN A 32 172.11 -118.91 -16.75
C ASN A 32 173.12 -119.67 -17.68
N PRO A 33 174.09 -120.51 -17.23
CA PRO A 33 174.23 -121.13 -15.91
C PRO A 33 175.67 -121.20 -15.33
N THR A 34 175.80 -122.00 -14.26
CA THR A 34 176.96 -122.29 -13.41
C THR A 34 177.95 -123.35 -13.94
N THR A 35 179.24 -123.13 -13.69
CA THR A 35 180.27 -124.07 -13.14
C THR A 35 181.43 -123.18 -12.65
N GLU A 36 182.01 -123.28 -11.44
CA GLU A 36 182.49 -124.40 -10.61
C GLU A 36 183.86 -124.98 -11.03
N ASN A 37 184.84 -124.82 -10.13
CA ASN A 37 186.13 -125.50 -9.94
C ASN A 37 187.20 -125.62 -11.05
N ASN A 38 188.36 -125.03 -10.70
CA ASN A 38 189.72 -125.62 -10.74
C ASN A 38 190.53 -125.76 -12.06
N ASP A 39 191.84 -125.55 -11.90
CA ASP A 39 193.00 -125.81 -12.79
C ASP A 39 192.84 -126.21 -14.29
N LYS A 40 193.30 -125.27 -15.15
CA LYS A 40 194.43 -125.44 -16.12
C LYS A 40 194.25 -126.24 -17.45
N VAL A 41 194.95 -125.75 -18.50
CA VAL A 41 195.30 -126.38 -19.82
C VAL A 41 194.33 -126.12 -21.01
N GLN A 42 194.77 -126.44 -22.23
CA GLN A 42 194.50 -125.79 -23.54
C GLN A 42 194.16 -126.82 -24.66
N THR A 43 193.35 -126.46 -25.68
CA THR A 43 193.26 -127.15 -27.01
C THR A 43 192.54 -126.30 -28.09
N THR A 44 192.41 -126.78 -29.35
CA THR A 44 192.07 -125.99 -30.57
C THR A 44 190.95 -126.59 -31.47
N VAL A 45 190.30 -125.76 -32.32
CA VAL A 45 189.27 -126.15 -33.33
C VAL A 45 189.34 -125.32 -34.64
N THR A 46 188.59 -125.69 -35.69
CA THR A 46 188.83 -125.34 -37.12
C THR A 46 187.75 -124.45 -37.82
N PRO A 47 188.04 -123.88 -39.02
CA PRO A 47 187.22 -122.80 -39.64
C PRO A 47 185.81 -123.18 -40.12
N GLU A 48 185.54 -124.42 -40.49
CA GLU A 48 184.22 -124.84 -40.99
C GLU A 48 183.15 -124.75 -39.87
N GLN A 49 183.58 -125.01 -38.64
CA GLN A 49 182.82 -124.74 -37.41
C GLN A 49 182.46 -123.24 -37.26
N GLN A 50 183.36 -122.34 -37.67
CA GLN A 50 183.20 -120.89 -37.51
C GLN A 50 182.15 -120.32 -38.47
N LEU A 51 182.08 -120.80 -39.72
CA LEU A 51 181.03 -120.40 -40.65
C LEU A 51 179.65 -120.86 -40.15
N LYS A 52 179.56 -122.10 -39.64
CA LYS A 52 178.32 -122.60 -39.02
C LYS A 52 177.89 -121.74 -37.83
N ASN A 53 178.81 -121.42 -36.91
CA ASN A 53 178.54 -120.57 -35.76
C ASN A 53 178.01 -119.18 -36.17
N ASN A 54 178.55 -118.59 -37.25
CA ASN A 54 178.08 -117.30 -37.77
C ASN A 54 176.66 -117.38 -38.35
N VAL A 55 176.31 -118.46 -39.06
CA VAL A 55 174.94 -118.70 -39.56
C VAL A 55 173.96 -118.91 -38.40
N ASP A 56 174.32 -119.75 -37.42
CA ASP A 56 173.49 -120.00 -36.23
C ASP A 56 173.27 -118.69 -35.43
N THR A 57 174.31 -117.87 -35.25
CA THR A 57 174.22 -116.56 -34.58
C THR A 57 173.36 -115.58 -35.36
N THR A 58 173.49 -115.53 -36.70
CA THR A 58 172.68 -114.66 -37.56
C THR A 58 171.21 -115.06 -37.50
N LYS A 59 170.92 -116.37 -37.50
CA LYS A 59 169.57 -116.90 -37.33
C LYS A 59 169.01 -116.56 -35.95
N GLN A 60 169.77 -116.77 -34.88
CA GLN A 60 169.36 -116.42 -33.52
C GLN A 60 169.09 -114.91 -33.35
N THR A 61 169.83 -114.07 -34.08
CA THR A 61 169.61 -112.61 -34.14
C THR A 61 168.33 -112.27 -34.90
N LEU A 62 168.06 -112.93 -36.03
CA LEU A 62 166.82 -112.76 -36.81
C LEU A 62 165.58 -113.25 -36.05
N ASP A 63 165.69 -114.36 -35.33
CA ASP A 63 164.64 -114.90 -34.46
C ASP A 63 164.35 -113.92 -33.31
N SER A 64 165.41 -113.34 -32.70
CA SER A 64 165.29 -112.31 -31.66
C SER A 64 164.69 -110.99 -32.18
N ALA A 65 165.07 -110.55 -33.38
CA ALA A 65 164.48 -109.39 -34.04
C ALA A 65 163.00 -109.63 -34.39
N SER A 66 162.65 -110.84 -34.85
CA SER A 66 161.28 -111.25 -35.15
C SER A 66 160.42 -111.30 -33.87
N GLN A 67 160.94 -111.82 -32.76
CA GLN A 67 160.28 -111.74 -31.45
C GLN A 67 160.09 -110.28 -31.00
N THR A 68 161.10 -109.43 -31.20
CA THR A 68 161.02 -107.99 -30.85
C THR A 68 159.96 -107.27 -31.69
N GLN A 69 159.87 -107.57 -32.99
CA GLN A 69 158.82 -107.07 -33.87
C GLN A 69 157.43 -107.56 -33.43
N ALA A 70 157.28 -108.84 -33.09
CA ALA A 70 156.02 -109.40 -32.60
C ALA A 70 155.57 -108.75 -31.27
N GLN A 71 156.51 -108.50 -30.35
CA GLN A 71 156.25 -107.74 -29.11
C GLN A 71 155.89 -106.27 -29.39
N ALA A 72 156.52 -105.62 -30.36
CA ALA A 72 156.21 -104.25 -30.75
C ALA A 72 154.82 -104.15 -31.40
N GLN A 73 154.46 -105.10 -32.28
CA GLN A 73 153.14 -105.19 -32.87
C GLN A 73 152.07 -105.44 -31.81
N SER A 74 152.28 -106.42 -30.91
CA SER A 74 151.34 -106.69 -29.81
C SER A 74 151.14 -105.48 -28.88
N LYS A 75 152.18 -104.67 -28.64
CA LYS A 75 152.07 -103.41 -27.91
C LYS A 75 151.30 -102.33 -28.69
N ALA A 76 151.48 -102.25 -30.01
CA ALA A 76 150.71 -101.34 -30.86
C ALA A 76 149.23 -101.74 -30.94
N ASP A 77 148.93 -103.03 -31.06
CA ASP A 77 147.56 -103.57 -31.09
C ASP A 77 146.85 -103.33 -29.75
N ALA A 78 147.56 -103.50 -28.64
CA ALA A 78 147.07 -103.16 -27.30
C ALA A 78 146.80 -101.65 -27.15
N ALA A 79 147.73 -100.79 -27.58
CA ALA A 79 147.54 -99.34 -27.55
C ALA A 79 146.39 -98.87 -28.44
N ASN A 80 146.22 -99.44 -29.63
CA ASN A 80 145.07 -99.17 -30.51
C ASN A 80 143.74 -99.60 -29.86
N SER A 81 143.74 -100.74 -29.16
CA SER A 81 142.57 -101.21 -28.39
C SER A 81 142.26 -100.28 -27.20
N GLU A 82 143.29 -99.78 -26.51
CA GLU A 82 143.14 -98.79 -25.43
C GLU A 82 142.61 -97.45 -25.95
N VAL A 83 143.07 -96.97 -27.11
CA VAL A 83 142.55 -95.77 -27.78
C VAL A 83 141.07 -95.96 -28.18
N ALA A 84 140.68 -97.12 -28.71
CA ALA A 84 139.28 -97.40 -29.05
C ALA A 84 138.37 -97.46 -27.81
N ASN A 85 138.84 -98.06 -26.71
CA ASN A 85 138.14 -98.04 -25.43
C ASN A 85 138.02 -96.62 -24.86
N ASN A 86 139.09 -95.82 -24.95
CA ASN A 86 139.07 -94.43 -24.48
C ASN A 86 138.17 -93.52 -25.33
N GLN A 87 138.09 -93.72 -26.65
CA GLN A 87 137.10 -93.04 -27.49
C GLN A 87 135.67 -93.40 -27.05
N THR A 88 135.39 -94.70 -26.85
CA THR A 88 134.08 -95.17 -26.35
C THR A 88 133.72 -94.54 -25.00
N ASN A 89 134.70 -94.38 -24.10
CA ASN A 89 134.53 -93.70 -22.82
C ASN A 89 134.26 -92.19 -22.98
N VAL A 90 134.90 -91.52 -23.94
CA VAL A 90 134.66 -90.10 -24.27
C VAL A 90 133.26 -89.91 -24.84
N ASP A 91 132.84 -90.76 -25.79
CA ASP A 91 131.50 -90.71 -26.39
C ASP A 91 130.41 -90.93 -25.34
N GLN A 92 130.63 -91.90 -24.44
CA GLN A 92 129.73 -92.18 -23.31
C GLN A 92 129.72 -91.03 -22.29
N ALA A 93 130.85 -90.34 -22.07
CA ALA A 93 130.91 -89.16 -21.21
C ALA A 93 130.16 -87.97 -21.84
N GLN A 94 130.31 -87.74 -23.15
CA GLN A 94 129.60 -86.69 -23.87
C GLN A 94 128.08 -86.92 -23.82
N ALA A 95 127.61 -88.14 -24.10
CA ALA A 95 126.19 -88.48 -23.99
C ALA A 95 125.62 -88.28 -22.57
N ASN A 96 126.43 -88.42 -21.52
CA ASN A 96 126.05 -88.10 -20.14
C ASN A 96 126.02 -86.58 -19.87
N VAL A 97 126.92 -85.79 -20.48
CA VAL A 97 126.90 -84.32 -20.43
C VAL A 97 125.66 -83.77 -21.16
N ASP A 98 125.37 -84.25 -22.36
CA ASP A 98 124.20 -83.82 -23.15
C ASP A 98 122.89 -84.09 -22.40
N LYS A 99 122.79 -85.27 -21.76
CA LYS A 99 121.67 -85.65 -20.89
C LYS A 99 121.59 -84.79 -19.63
N ALA A 100 122.72 -84.39 -19.06
CA ALA A 100 122.74 -83.48 -17.91
C ALA A 100 122.27 -82.07 -18.31
N GLN A 101 122.66 -81.57 -19.49
CA GLN A 101 122.21 -80.29 -20.03
C GLN A 101 120.71 -80.30 -20.29
N ALA A 102 120.17 -81.32 -20.96
CA ALA A 102 118.73 -81.46 -21.19
C ALA A 102 117.92 -81.49 -19.88
N ASN A 103 118.44 -82.14 -18.83
CA ASN A 103 117.84 -82.12 -17.50
C ASN A 103 117.89 -80.73 -16.84
N GLN A 104 118.99 -79.98 -16.99
CA GLN A 104 119.11 -78.60 -16.51
C GLN A 104 118.11 -77.67 -17.21
N ASP A 105 117.97 -77.81 -18.53
CA ASP A 105 117.08 -76.98 -19.35
C ASP A 105 115.62 -77.24 -18.98
N GLN A 106 115.22 -78.51 -18.81
CA GLN A 106 113.89 -78.89 -18.33
C GLN A 106 113.63 -78.37 -16.91
N ALA A 107 114.60 -78.48 -16.00
CA ALA A 107 114.47 -77.93 -14.64
C ALA A 107 114.30 -76.39 -14.66
N THR A 108 114.97 -75.72 -15.59
CA THR A 108 114.88 -74.26 -15.79
C THR A 108 113.50 -73.85 -16.34
N GLN A 109 112.94 -74.61 -17.28
CA GLN A 109 111.58 -74.40 -17.77
C GLN A 109 110.54 -74.63 -16.65
N ASN A 110 110.66 -75.73 -15.90
CA ASN A 110 109.77 -76.04 -14.78
C ASN A 110 109.78 -74.93 -13.71
N LEU A 111 110.95 -74.35 -13.41
CA LEU A 111 111.09 -73.23 -12.50
C LEU A 111 110.41 -71.96 -13.04
N ALA A 112 110.57 -71.67 -14.33
CA ALA A 112 109.93 -70.53 -14.98
C ALA A 112 108.39 -70.62 -14.97
N ASP A 113 107.84 -71.82 -15.19
CA ASP A 113 106.39 -72.03 -15.14
C ASP A 113 105.83 -72.03 -13.71
N LEU A 114 106.55 -72.56 -12.73
CA LEU A 114 106.20 -72.37 -11.30
C LEU A 114 106.14 -70.89 -10.92
N ASN A 115 107.08 -70.07 -11.40
CA ASN A 115 107.09 -68.63 -11.12
C ASN A 115 105.86 -67.93 -11.74
N LYS A 116 105.51 -68.22 -13.00
CA LYS A 116 104.26 -67.72 -13.62
C LYS A 116 103.02 -68.18 -12.85
N GLN A 117 103.02 -69.40 -12.31
CA GLN A 117 101.91 -69.93 -11.52
C GLN A 117 101.76 -69.18 -10.19
N ASN A 118 102.88 -68.87 -9.51
CA ASN A 118 102.89 -68.03 -8.31
C ASN A 118 102.42 -66.60 -8.59
N GLU A 119 102.86 -65.97 -9.68
CA GLU A 119 102.38 -64.63 -10.10
C GLU A 119 100.86 -64.62 -10.34
N ASN A 120 100.31 -65.70 -10.91
CA ASN A 120 98.86 -65.88 -11.04
C ASN A 120 98.16 -66.09 -9.68
N TYR A 121 98.76 -66.82 -8.73
CA TYR A 121 98.21 -66.97 -7.38
C TYR A 121 98.20 -65.64 -6.60
N ASP A 122 99.26 -64.84 -6.67
CA ASP A 122 99.33 -63.51 -6.03
C ASP A 122 98.28 -62.55 -6.63
N SER A 123 98.12 -62.56 -7.96
CA SER A 123 97.08 -61.79 -8.66
C SER A 123 95.67 -62.20 -8.22
N ASN A 124 95.39 -63.51 -8.20
CA ASN A 124 94.10 -64.05 -7.76
C ASN A 124 93.81 -63.76 -6.27
N LEU A 125 94.82 -63.82 -5.40
CA LEU A 125 94.70 -63.47 -3.98
C LEU A 125 94.41 -61.98 -3.79
N SER A 126 95.06 -61.10 -4.56
CA SER A 126 94.80 -59.65 -4.55
C SER A 126 93.37 -59.32 -5.03
N ASN A 127 92.92 -59.97 -6.11
CA ASN A 127 91.55 -59.84 -6.62
C ASN A 127 90.51 -60.36 -5.61
N ALA A 128 90.76 -61.52 -5.00
CA ALA A 128 89.91 -62.08 -3.94
C ALA A 128 89.81 -61.13 -2.74
N LYS A 129 90.93 -60.54 -2.30
CA LYS A 129 90.93 -59.54 -1.22
C LYS A 129 90.14 -58.29 -1.59
N THR A 130 90.33 -57.74 -2.78
CA THR A 130 89.57 -56.58 -3.27
C THR A 130 88.06 -56.88 -3.31
N ASN A 131 87.67 -58.09 -3.72
CA ASN A 131 86.26 -58.52 -3.71
C ASN A 131 85.69 -58.63 -2.28
N VAL A 132 86.47 -59.11 -1.31
CA VAL A 132 86.06 -59.13 0.12
C VAL A 132 85.90 -57.72 0.67
N ASP A 133 86.86 -56.82 0.41
CA ASP A 133 86.82 -55.43 0.90
C ASP A 133 85.61 -54.65 0.27
N ASN A 134 85.32 -54.90 -1.01
CA ASN A 134 84.13 -54.39 -1.70
C ASN A 134 82.81 -54.95 -1.10
N ALA A 135 82.74 -56.27 -0.88
CA ALA A 135 81.56 -56.90 -0.30
C ALA A 135 81.30 -56.41 1.14
N GLN A 136 82.35 -56.24 1.94
CA GLN A 136 82.27 -55.68 3.29
C GLN A 136 81.73 -54.24 3.27
N THR A 137 82.16 -53.43 2.29
CA THR A 137 81.64 -52.07 2.10
C THR A 137 80.16 -52.07 1.69
N ALA A 138 79.75 -52.97 0.80
CA ALA A 138 78.35 -53.12 0.39
C ALA A 138 77.44 -53.54 1.57
N VAL A 139 77.90 -54.46 2.43
CA VAL A 139 77.20 -54.88 3.66
C VAL A 139 77.07 -53.71 4.64
N THR A 140 78.13 -52.92 4.86
CA THR A 140 78.08 -51.73 5.73
C THR A 140 77.06 -50.71 5.21
N ASN A 141 77.05 -50.42 3.91
CA ASN A 141 76.09 -49.49 3.29
C ASN A 141 74.65 -49.99 3.39
N ALA A 142 74.40 -51.29 3.18
CA ALA A 142 73.09 -51.91 3.33
C ALA A 142 72.59 -51.85 4.78
N ASN A 143 73.47 -52.09 5.76
CA ASN A 143 73.15 -51.98 7.18
C ASN A 143 72.82 -50.54 7.59
N GLN A 144 73.56 -49.54 7.10
CA GLN A 144 73.23 -48.13 7.35
C GLN A 144 71.85 -47.78 6.78
N LYS A 145 71.58 -48.16 5.52
CA LYS A 145 70.26 -47.92 4.91
C LYS A 145 69.14 -48.58 5.71
N LEU A 146 69.34 -49.79 6.23
CA LEU A 146 68.36 -50.47 7.08
C LEU A 146 68.10 -49.75 8.42
N VAL A 147 69.10 -49.08 8.99
CA VAL A 147 68.92 -48.20 10.17
C VAL A 147 68.12 -46.95 9.80
N ASP A 148 68.46 -46.31 8.69
CA ASP A 148 67.77 -45.10 8.21
C ASP A 148 66.30 -45.38 7.83
N ASP A 149 66.04 -46.50 7.15
CA ASP A 149 64.69 -46.96 6.78
C ASP A 149 63.84 -47.27 8.02
N LYS A 150 64.42 -47.89 9.06
CA LYS A 150 63.73 -48.15 10.34
C LYS A 150 63.35 -46.86 11.05
N LYS A 151 64.29 -45.92 11.19
CA LYS A 151 64.03 -44.60 11.77
C LYS A 151 62.93 -43.87 10.99
N LYS A 152 62.93 -43.98 9.65
CA LYS A 152 61.87 -43.44 8.80
C LYS A 152 60.50 -44.04 9.08
N ALA A 153 60.42 -45.34 9.32
CA ALA A 153 59.17 -46.02 9.68
C ALA A 153 58.67 -45.62 11.08
N GLU A 154 59.55 -45.41 12.04
CA GLU A 154 59.22 -44.91 13.39
C GLU A 154 58.71 -43.46 13.37
N GLU A 155 59.37 -42.58 12.60
CA GLU A 155 58.92 -41.20 12.31
C GLU A 155 57.52 -41.20 11.68
N LEU A 156 57.27 -42.03 10.66
CA LEU A 156 55.98 -42.14 9.99
C LEU A 156 54.88 -42.72 10.89
N THR A 157 55.21 -43.69 11.73
CA THR A 157 54.27 -44.29 12.69
C THR A 157 53.80 -43.24 13.71
N SER A 158 54.72 -42.45 14.23
CA SER A 158 54.42 -41.34 15.16
C SER A 158 53.57 -40.25 14.48
N ALA A 159 53.88 -39.91 13.23
CA ALA A 159 53.10 -38.96 12.44
C ALA A 159 51.65 -39.43 12.19
N LEU A 160 51.45 -40.72 11.91
CA LEU A 160 50.13 -41.33 11.73
C LEU A 160 49.30 -41.34 13.02
N GLN A 161 49.93 -41.61 14.17
CA GLN A 161 49.27 -41.55 15.48
C GLN A 161 48.81 -40.13 15.82
N ASN A 162 49.70 -39.13 15.65
CA ASN A 162 49.36 -37.72 15.86
C ASN A 162 48.22 -37.26 14.93
N LEU A 163 48.25 -37.66 13.65
CA LEU A 163 47.19 -37.34 12.69
C LEU A 163 45.84 -37.98 13.06
N ALA A 164 45.85 -39.20 13.60
CA ALA A 164 44.65 -39.89 14.04
C ALA A 164 43.98 -39.18 15.24
N GLU A 165 44.76 -38.76 16.23
CA GLU A 165 44.25 -38.03 17.39
C GLU A 165 43.79 -36.62 17.00
N THR A 166 44.55 -35.88 16.17
CA THR A 166 44.09 -34.61 15.58
C THR A 166 42.76 -34.76 14.81
N ARG A 167 42.52 -35.90 14.13
CA ARG A 167 41.23 -36.17 13.47
C ARG A 167 40.09 -36.35 14.47
N LYS A 168 40.36 -37.00 15.60
CA LYS A 168 39.41 -37.28 16.69
C LYS A 168 39.04 -36.00 17.45
N GLU A 169 40.01 -35.14 17.75
CA GLU A 169 39.78 -33.79 18.30
C GLU A 169 38.90 -32.94 17.37
N ARG A 170 39.23 -32.90 16.07
CA ARG A 170 38.45 -32.16 15.07
C ARG A 170 37.04 -32.70 14.89
N GLN A 171 36.84 -34.02 14.99
CA GLN A 171 35.51 -34.63 14.96
C GLN A 171 34.67 -34.22 16.18
N ALA A 172 35.22 -34.32 17.40
CA ALA A 172 34.54 -33.86 18.60
C ALA A 172 34.20 -32.35 18.54
N THR A 173 35.13 -31.52 18.05
CA THR A 173 34.91 -30.09 17.81
C THR A 173 33.74 -29.84 16.84
N LEU A 174 33.69 -30.59 15.72
CA LEU A 174 32.62 -30.49 14.73
C LEU A 174 31.25 -30.91 15.29
N ASP A 175 31.20 -31.94 16.12
CA ASP A 175 29.95 -32.43 16.69
C ASP A 175 29.43 -31.53 17.81
N GLN A 176 30.32 -30.91 18.61
CA GLN A 176 29.94 -29.82 19.52
C GLN A 176 29.37 -28.62 18.73
N ALA A 177 30.02 -28.20 17.64
CA ALA A 177 29.54 -27.08 16.83
C ALA A 177 28.15 -27.33 16.22
N LYS A 178 27.80 -28.59 15.90
CA LYS A 178 26.44 -28.98 15.47
C LYS A 178 25.42 -28.86 16.62
N ALA A 179 25.79 -29.30 17.83
CA ALA A 179 24.94 -29.22 19.01
C ALA A 179 24.66 -27.76 19.42
N ASP A 180 25.69 -26.91 19.37
CA ASP A 180 25.58 -25.46 19.57
C ASP A 180 24.66 -24.83 18.52
N LEU A 181 24.85 -25.14 17.23
CA LEU A 181 24.00 -24.64 16.15
C LEU A 181 22.52 -25.02 16.31
N ALA A 182 22.24 -26.29 16.64
CA ALA A 182 20.87 -26.75 16.91
C ALA A 182 20.25 -26.03 18.12
N THR A 183 21.04 -25.78 19.17
CA THR A 183 20.62 -25.03 20.36
C THR A 183 20.31 -23.56 20.02
N LYS A 184 21.15 -22.91 19.20
CA LYS A 184 20.93 -21.53 18.73
C LYS A 184 19.70 -21.43 17.82
N GLN A 185 19.45 -22.42 16.96
CA GLN A 185 18.25 -22.45 16.10
C GLN A 185 16.98 -22.53 16.95
N LYS A 186 16.93 -23.45 17.93
CA LYS A 186 15.79 -23.56 18.86
C LYS A 186 15.52 -22.25 19.62
N ALA A 187 16.57 -21.60 20.13
CA ALA A 187 16.45 -20.31 20.82
C ALA A 187 15.99 -19.16 19.89
N LEU A 188 16.39 -19.17 18.62
CA LEU A 188 15.91 -18.21 17.62
C LEU A 188 14.42 -18.39 17.32
N ASP A 189 13.93 -19.63 17.23
CA ASP A 189 12.53 -19.90 16.95
C ASP A 189 11.64 -19.60 18.18
N GLU A 190 12.12 -19.90 19.40
CA GLU A 190 11.48 -19.43 20.65
C GLU A 190 11.40 -17.90 20.73
N ALA A 191 12.45 -17.17 20.30
CA ALA A 191 12.45 -15.72 20.28
C ALA A 191 11.45 -15.13 19.26
N LYS A 192 11.29 -15.74 18.08
CA LYS A 192 10.24 -15.37 17.12
C LYS A 192 8.85 -15.55 17.72
N ASP A 193 8.65 -16.65 18.43
CA ASP A 193 7.37 -16.97 19.07
C ASP A 193 6.99 -15.95 20.15
N VAL A 194 7.97 -15.50 20.96
CA VAL A 194 7.80 -14.41 21.92
C VAL A 194 7.50 -13.08 21.21
N ALA A 195 8.21 -12.75 20.13
CA ALA A 195 7.95 -11.54 19.36
C ALA A 195 6.54 -11.51 18.74
N ASN A 196 6.08 -12.64 18.17
CA ASN A 196 4.74 -12.78 17.62
C ASN A 196 3.66 -12.60 18.70
N LYS A 197 3.86 -13.18 19.90
CA LYS A 197 2.96 -13.00 21.06
C LYS A 197 2.94 -11.55 21.54
N ALA A 198 4.10 -10.87 21.58
CA ALA A 198 4.19 -9.45 21.94
C ALA A 198 3.49 -8.54 20.91
N GLN A 199 3.61 -8.82 19.61
CA GLN A 199 2.91 -8.08 18.55
C GLN A 199 1.39 -8.25 18.66
N ALA A 200 0.90 -9.47 18.84
CA ALA A 200 -0.53 -9.73 19.04
C ALA A 200 -1.09 -9.05 20.30
N LYS A 201 -0.30 -9.02 21.40
CA LYS A 201 -0.62 -8.26 22.61
C LYS A 201 -0.73 -6.75 22.33
N LEU A 202 0.25 -6.18 21.62
CA LEU A 202 0.29 -4.76 21.26
C LEU A 202 -0.93 -4.34 20.42
N ASP A 203 -1.33 -5.16 19.44
CA ASP A 203 -2.49 -4.82 18.59
C ASP A 203 -3.83 -4.97 19.33
N SER A 204 -3.92 -5.90 20.29
CA SER A 204 -5.04 -5.98 21.25
C SER A 204 -5.10 -4.77 22.18
N ASP A 205 -3.95 -4.31 22.68
CA ASP A 205 -3.85 -3.11 23.53
C ASP A 205 -4.24 -1.84 22.75
N LYS A 206 -3.82 -1.69 21.48
CA LYS A 206 -4.27 -0.61 20.58
C LYS A 206 -5.79 -0.60 20.43
N LYS A 207 -6.41 -1.77 20.18
CA LYS A 207 -7.88 -1.87 20.06
C LYS A 207 -8.58 -1.48 21.37
N THR A 208 -8.01 -1.86 22.51
CA THR A 208 -8.52 -1.54 23.84
C THR A 208 -8.42 -0.03 24.12
N LEU A 209 -7.31 0.60 23.74
CA LEU A 209 -7.14 2.06 23.84
C LEU A 209 -8.18 2.82 23.02
N ALA A 210 -8.46 2.40 21.79
CA ALA A 210 -9.46 3.03 20.93
C ALA A 210 -10.89 2.92 21.49
N ASP A 211 -11.24 1.76 22.07
CA ASP A 211 -12.53 1.55 22.76
C ASP A 211 -12.66 2.43 24.02
N LEU A 212 -11.59 2.57 24.81
CA LEU A 212 -11.54 3.47 25.96
C LEU A 212 -11.62 4.96 25.56
N GLN A 213 -11.01 5.36 24.44
CA GLN A 213 -11.12 6.71 23.89
C GLN A 213 -12.56 7.02 23.46
N ALA A 214 -13.24 6.11 22.76
CA ALA A 214 -14.64 6.28 22.39
C ALA A 214 -15.56 6.40 23.63
N LYS A 215 -15.32 5.58 24.66
CA LYS A 215 -16.05 5.65 25.94
C LYS A 215 -15.79 6.96 26.70
N LEU A 216 -14.57 7.48 26.66
CA LEU A 216 -14.25 8.79 27.24
C LEU A 216 -15.01 9.92 26.52
N THR A 217 -15.04 9.92 25.19
CA THR A 217 -15.82 10.89 24.41
C THR A 217 -17.31 10.79 24.74
N GLN A 218 -17.88 9.59 24.83
CA GLN A 218 -19.28 9.40 25.23
C GLN A 218 -19.55 9.90 26.66
N ALA A 219 -18.64 9.66 27.60
CA ALA A 219 -18.76 10.17 28.97
C ALA A 219 -18.69 11.70 29.04
N GLN A 220 -17.86 12.34 28.19
CA GLN A 220 -17.81 13.80 28.04
C GLN A 220 -19.13 14.35 27.49
N THR A 221 -19.66 13.77 26.41
CA THR A 221 -20.99 14.16 25.87
C THR A 221 -22.10 14.00 26.90
N ASN A 222 -22.11 12.91 27.67
CA ASN A 222 -23.10 12.69 28.74
C ASN A 222 -22.96 13.72 29.88
N LEU A 223 -21.74 14.10 30.25
CA LEU A 223 -21.48 15.13 31.25
C LEU A 223 -21.96 16.52 30.77
N ASP A 224 -21.73 16.88 29.51
CA ASP A 224 -22.17 18.17 28.98
C ASP A 224 -23.69 18.24 28.79
N ASN A 225 -24.32 17.14 28.37
CA ASN A 225 -25.79 16.99 28.39
C ASN A 225 -26.36 17.15 29.82
N ALA A 226 -25.69 16.59 30.84
CA ALA A 226 -26.11 16.72 32.23
C ALA A 226 -25.96 18.15 32.77
N LYS A 227 -24.92 18.89 32.35
CA LYS A 227 -24.78 20.33 32.66
C LYS A 227 -25.92 21.15 32.04
N GLN A 228 -26.28 20.88 30.77
CA GLN A 228 -27.38 21.58 30.12
C GLN A 228 -28.71 21.30 30.85
N ALA A 229 -29.00 20.04 31.16
CA ALA A 229 -30.21 19.67 31.89
C ALA A 229 -30.28 20.28 33.30
N LEU A 230 -29.13 20.49 33.96
CA LEU A 230 -29.05 21.22 35.23
C LEU A 230 -29.36 22.71 35.04
N ALA A 231 -28.75 23.37 34.03
CA ALA A 231 -29.03 24.78 33.73
C ALA A 231 -30.51 25.00 33.34
N ASP A 232 -31.11 24.09 32.55
CA ASP A 232 -32.52 24.14 32.18
C ASP A 232 -33.44 24.03 33.42
N LEU A 233 -33.02 23.27 34.43
CA LEU A 233 -33.72 23.12 35.71
C LEU A 233 -33.53 24.35 36.62
N GLU A 234 -32.34 24.94 36.66
CA GLU A 234 -32.04 26.17 37.41
C GLU A 234 -32.82 27.39 36.89
N ASN A 235 -33.12 27.43 35.59
CA ASN A 235 -33.97 28.46 34.97
C ASN A 235 -35.49 28.21 35.15
N LEU A 236 -35.90 27.05 35.65
CA LEU A 236 -37.31 26.66 35.76
C LEU A 236 -38.11 27.51 36.77
N PRO A 237 -37.59 27.89 37.96
CA PRO A 237 -38.28 28.77 38.90
C PRO A 237 -38.57 30.17 38.34
N GLU A 238 -37.67 30.76 37.56
CA GLU A 238 -37.88 32.08 36.94
C GLU A 238 -38.97 32.02 35.87
N ARG A 239 -38.95 30.98 35.02
CA ARG A 239 -40.03 30.72 34.05
C ARG A 239 -41.38 30.46 34.73
N LEU A 240 -41.40 29.79 35.89
CA LEU A 240 -42.60 29.57 36.68
C LEU A 240 -43.12 30.89 37.29
N ALA A 241 -42.23 31.73 37.81
CA ALA A 241 -42.58 33.04 38.35
C ALA A 241 -43.15 33.98 37.27
N GLN A 242 -42.55 34.00 36.08
CA GLN A 242 -43.08 34.76 34.94
C GLN A 242 -44.48 34.25 34.54
N ALA A 243 -44.68 32.93 34.41
CA ALA A 243 -46.00 32.37 34.12
C ALA A 243 -47.05 32.69 35.20
N GLN A 244 -46.66 32.72 36.48
CA GLN A 244 -47.53 33.15 37.58
C GLN A 244 -47.86 34.65 37.54
N ALA A 245 -46.93 35.50 37.10
CA ALA A 245 -47.17 36.93 36.89
C ALA A 245 -48.09 37.17 35.69
N ASP A 246 -47.91 36.45 34.58
CA ASP A 246 -48.77 36.51 33.40
C ASP A 246 -50.20 36.05 33.71
N VAL A 247 -50.37 35.00 34.51
CA VAL A 247 -51.69 34.56 35.00
C VAL A 247 -52.35 35.62 35.88
N GLN A 248 -51.63 36.24 36.81
CA GLN A 248 -52.16 37.33 37.64
C GLN A 248 -52.56 38.56 36.79
N LYS A 249 -51.74 38.92 35.80
CA LYS A 249 -52.02 40.00 34.85
C LYS A 249 -53.29 39.69 34.02
N ALA A 250 -53.41 38.48 33.50
CA ALA A 250 -54.60 38.04 32.76
C ALA A 250 -55.86 38.02 33.65
N GLN A 251 -55.75 37.66 34.93
CA GLN A 251 -56.86 37.71 35.90
C GLN A 251 -57.29 39.17 36.20
N ALA A 252 -56.33 40.09 36.34
CA ALA A 252 -56.62 41.52 36.52
C ALA A 252 -57.27 42.14 35.27
N GLU A 253 -56.80 41.77 34.07
CA GLU A 253 -57.38 42.19 32.79
C GLU A 253 -58.79 41.63 32.61
N LEU A 254 -59.03 40.36 32.95
CA LEU A 254 -60.36 39.74 32.96
C LEU A 254 -61.32 40.46 33.93
N THR A 255 -60.86 40.78 35.14
CA THR A 255 -61.65 41.53 36.14
C THR A 255 -61.99 42.94 35.64
N SER A 256 -61.05 43.63 34.99
CA SER A 256 -61.29 44.94 34.37
C SER A 256 -62.29 44.85 33.19
N ALA A 257 -62.21 43.80 32.39
CA ALA A 257 -63.14 43.56 31.29
C ALA A 257 -64.56 43.23 31.79
N GLN A 258 -64.68 42.47 32.88
CA GLN A 258 -65.95 42.18 33.54
C GLN A 258 -66.60 43.46 34.11
N ALA A 259 -65.84 44.30 34.82
CA ALA A 259 -66.33 45.58 35.32
C ALA A 259 -66.85 46.48 34.18
N LYS A 260 -66.07 46.64 33.10
CA LYS A 260 -66.48 47.41 31.90
C LYS A 260 -67.71 46.83 31.20
N LEU A 261 -67.86 45.51 31.20
CA LEU A 261 -69.04 44.84 30.64
C LEU A 261 -70.29 45.13 31.48
N ASP A 262 -70.18 45.17 32.81
CA ASP A 262 -71.29 45.49 33.70
C ASP A 262 -71.65 46.98 33.69
N GLU A 263 -70.66 47.87 33.56
CA GLU A 263 -70.87 49.30 33.23
C GLU A 263 -71.60 49.46 31.89
N ALA A 264 -71.20 48.72 30.85
CA ALA A 264 -71.85 48.75 29.54
C ALA A 264 -73.29 48.21 29.57
N LYS A 265 -73.58 47.15 30.34
CA LYS A 265 -74.95 46.65 30.58
C LYS A 265 -75.81 47.71 31.27
N LYS A 266 -75.25 48.39 32.29
CA LYS A 266 -75.94 49.46 33.01
C LYS A 266 -76.27 50.63 32.07
N ALA A 267 -75.29 51.11 31.31
CA ALA A 267 -75.49 52.18 30.33
C ALA A 267 -76.48 51.80 29.21
N LEU A 268 -76.48 50.54 28.77
CA LEU A 268 -77.47 50.03 27.82
C LEU A 268 -78.90 50.06 28.41
N SER A 269 -79.07 49.60 29.64
CA SER A 269 -80.35 49.62 30.37
C SER A 269 -80.87 51.06 30.55
N GLU A 270 -79.99 51.99 30.94
CA GLU A 270 -80.31 53.41 31.09
C GLU A 270 -80.68 54.06 29.73
N SER A 271 -79.99 53.70 28.66
CA SER A 271 -80.31 54.13 27.28
C SER A 271 -81.64 53.58 26.78
N GLN A 272 -81.98 52.33 27.12
CA GLN A 272 -83.26 51.71 26.78
C GLN A 272 -84.43 52.38 27.52
N ALA A 273 -84.31 52.59 28.83
CA ALA A 273 -85.32 53.34 29.60
C ALA A 273 -85.51 54.77 29.07
N GLN A 274 -84.43 55.44 28.65
CA GLN A 274 -84.51 56.76 28.02
C GLN A 274 -85.17 56.71 26.63
N ALA A 275 -84.96 55.64 25.86
CA ALA A 275 -85.62 55.43 24.57
C ALA A 275 -87.13 55.21 24.75
N ASP A 276 -87.54 54.43 25.75
CA ASP A 276 -88.96 54.18 26.05
C ASP A 276 -89.68 55.48 26.45
N VAL A 277 -89.11 56.28 27.36
CA VAL A 277 -89.63 57.62 27.72
C VAL A 277 -89.70 58.56 26.50
N THR A 278 -88.74 58.45 25.57
CA THR A 278 -88.74 59.25 24.33
C THR A 278 -89.83 58.79 23.36
N ASN A 279 -90.12 57.49 23.30
CA ASN A 279 -91.22 56.93 22.50
C ASN A 279 -92.60 57.31 23.06
N GLU A 280 -92.77 57.29 24.39
CA GLU A 280 -94.00 57.78 25.04
C GLU A 280 -94.24 59.27 24.73
N ALA A 281 -93.21 60.10 24.90
CA ALA A 281 -93.28 61.54 24.56
C ALA A 281 -93.57 61.78 23.07
N LEU A 282 -93.01 60.95 22.17
CA LEU A 282 -93.29 61.00 20.74
C LEU A 282 -94.73 60.56 20.42
N SER A 283 -95.30 59.61 21.15
CA SER A 283 -96.72 59.23 21.01
C SER A 283 -97.61 60.41 21.40
N GLN A 284 -97.40 60.99 22.59
CA GLN A 284 -98.17 62.14 23.06
C GLN A 284 -98.08 63.33 22.09
N ALA A 285 -96.89 63.63 21.57
CA ALA A 285 -96.72 64.71 20.58
C ALA A 285 -97.47 64.46 19.26
N ASN A 286 -97.66 63.19 18.85
CA ASN A 286 -98.50 62.85 17.70
C ASN A 286 -100.00 62.95 18.02
N ASP A 287 -100.43 62.56 19.23
CA ASP A 287 -101.82 62.70 19.67
C ASP A 287 -102.23 64.17 19.86
N ASP A 288 -101.34 65.01 20.39
CA ASP A 288 -101.53 66.46 20.49
C ASP A 288 -101.62 67.11 19.10
N LYS A 289 -100.76 66.69 18.16
CA LYS A 289 -100.83 67.09 16.75
C LYS A 289 -102.15 66.67 16.09
N ASN A 290 -102.63 65.46 16.35
CA ASN A 290 -103.90 64.96 15.82
C ASN A 290 -105.08 65.77 16.38
N GLN A 291 -105.08 66.08 17.68
CA GLN A 291 -106.07 66.96 18.32
C GLN A 291 -106.03 68.38 17.74
N ALA A 292 -104.85 68.94 17.50
CA ALA A 292 -104.68 70.24 16.87
C ALA A 292 -105.21 70.27 15.42
N GLN A 293 -105.02 69.20 14.64
CA GLN A 293 -105.60 69.06 13.30
C GLN A 293 -107.14 69.01 13.36
N VAL A 294 -107.72 68.21 14.26
CA VAL A 294 -109.19 68.14 14.46
C VAL A 294 -109.76 69.50 14.89
N ALA A 295 -109.04 70.26 15.73
CA ALA A 295 -109.43 71.61 16.11
C ALA A 295 -109.37 72.59 14.92
N TYR A 296 -108.33 72.51 14.09
CA TYR A 296 -108.18 73.30 12.87
C TYR A 296 -109.30 73.00 11.85
N ASP A 297 -109.56 71.73 11.55
CA ASP A 297 -110.60 71.31 10.61
C ASP A 297 -112.00 71.79 11.08
N LYS A 298 -112.25 71.73 12.38
CA LYS A 298 -113.49 72.21 13.01
C LYS A 298 -113.63 73.74 12.94
N ALA A 299 -112.53 74.48 13.10
CA ALA A 299 -112.50 75.94 12.94
C ALA A 299 -112.71 76.34 11.46
N MET A 300 -112.07 75.65 10.52
CA MET A 300 -112.26 75.85 9.08
C MET A 300 -113.71 75.57 8.65
N LYS A 301 -114.36 74.54 9.19
CA LYS A 301 -115.79 74.31 8.93
C LYS A 301 -116.64 75.48 9.44
N ALA A 302 -116.42 75.93 10.68
CA ALA A 302 -117.19 77.04 11.25
C ALA A 302 -117.02 78.36 10.48
N TYR A 303 -115.83 78.62 9.92
CA TYR A 303 -115.57 79.76 9.04
C TYR A 303 -116.33 79.66 7.71
N ASN A 304 -116.38 78.48 7.10
CA ASN A 304 -117.16 78.25 5.87
C ASN A 304 -118.67 78.33 6.12
N ASP A 305 -119.16 77.83 7.27
CA ASP A 305 -120.56 77.95 7.68
C ASP A 305 -120.97 79.43 7.86
N TYR A 306 -120.07 80.28 8.39
CA TYR A 306 -120.28 81.72 8.52
C TYR A 306 -120.40 82.44 7.16
N LEU A 307 -119.52 82.13 6.20
CA LEU A 307 -119.58 82.72 4.86
C LEU A 307 -120.88 82.39 4.12
N ALA A 308 -121.40 81.16 4.28
CA ALA A 308 -122.69 80.76 3.73
C ALA A 308 -123.86 81.55 4.35
N ALA A 309 -123.79 81.87 5.64
CA ALA A 309 -124.81 82.66 6.32
C ALA A 309 -124.79 84.14 5.89
N GLU A 310 -123.62 84.74 5.64
CA GLU A 310 -123.53 86.13 5.18
C GLU A 310 -124.19 86.32 3.80
N GLN A 311 -123.94 85.40 2.87
CA GLN A 311 -124.53 85.47 1.53
C GLN A 311 -126.06 85.37 1.57
N ALA A 312 -126.61 84.49 2.40
CA ALA A 312 -128.06 84.31 2.55
C ALA A 312 -128.80 85.55 3.07
N VAL A 313 -128.13 86.46 3.78
CA VAL A 313 -128.73 87.73 4.25
C VAL A 313 -128.89 88.74 3.10
N LYS A 314 -127.90 88.84 2.20
CA LYS A 314 -127.95 89.78 1.06
C LYS A 314 -129.10 89.46 0.10
N ASP A 315 -129.29 88.19 -0.21
CA ASP A 315 -130.32 87.73 -1.15
C ASP A 315 -131.75 87.96 -0.63
N ALA A 316 -131.92 88.15 0.69
CA ALA A 316 -133.21 88.44 1.32
C ALA A 316 -133.63 89.93 1.21
N GLU A 317 -132.69 90.88 1.30
CA GLU A 317 -133.01 92.32 1.33
C GLU A 317 -133.51 92.88 0.00
N GLU A 318 -132.97 92.43 -1.14
CA GLU A 318 -133.39 92.94 -2.46
C GLU A 318 -134.86 92.62 -2.76
N LYS A 319 -135.35 91.46 -2.30
CA LYS A 319 -136.69 90.97 -2.59
C LYS A 319 -137.80 91.81 -1.95
N ALA A 320 -137.54 92.37 -0.76
CA ALA A 320 -138.51 93.17 -0.01
C ALA A 320 -138.77 94.58 -0.61
N LYS A 321 -137.82 95.14 -1.39
CA LYS A 321 -137.94 96.49 -1.94
C LYS A 321 -138.95 96.66 -3.08
N ALA A 322 -139.39 95.56 -3.70
CA ALA A 322 -140.30 95.61 -4.85
C ALA A 322 -141.80 95.58 -4.51
N GLU A 323 -142.19 95.17 -3.29
CA GLU A 323 -143.61 94.96 -2.94
C GLU A 323 -144.30 96.21 -2.37
N HIS A 324 -143.53 97.18 -1.85
CA HIS A 324 -144.04 98.36 -1.14
C HIS A 324 -144.17 99.64 -1.99
N THR A 325 -143.90 99.58 -3.29
CA THR A 325 -144.14 100.69 -4.23
C THR A 325 -145.56 100.60 -4.81
N TYR A 326 -146.36 101.66 -4.64
CA TYR A 326 -147.75 101.69 -5.06
C TYR A 326 -148.01 102.74 -6.16
N PHE A 327 -148.79 102.33 -7.17
CA PHE A 327 -149.24 103.18 -8.27
C PHE A 327 -150.75 103.08 -8.44
N ALA A 328 -151.38 104.10 -9.04
CA ALA A 328 -152.79 104.10 -9.43
C ALA A 328 -152.93 104.22 -10.96
N GLN A 329 -154.10 103.89 -11.50
CA GLN A 329 -154.39 104.07 -12.92
C GLN A 329 -155.58 105.02 -13.14
N THR A 330 -155.50 105.79 -14.21
CA THR A 330 -156.55 106.70 -14.69
C THR A 330 -157.51 105.99 -15.63
N ALA A 331 -158.71 106.54 -15.80
CA ALA A 331 -159.72 106.04 -16.75
C ALA A 331 -159.28 106.16 -18.22
N ASN A 332 -158.28 107.00 -18.51
CA ASN A 332 -157.63 107.08 -19.83
C ASN A 332 -156.34 106.21 -19.92
N GLY A 333 -156.18 105.25 -19.00
CA GLY A 333 -155.18 104.17 -19.06
C GLY A 333 -153.80 104.50 -18.50
N LYS A 334 -153.50 105.77 -18.19
CA LYS A 334 -152.18 106.21 -17.70
C LYS A 334 -151.93 105.80 -16.25
N VAL A 335 -150.72 105.32 -15.96
CA VAL A 335 -150.24 104.98 -14.62
C VAL A 335 -149.75 106.23 -13.89
N VAL A 336 -149.99 106.34 -12.58
CA VAL A 336 -149.59 107.46 -11.72
C VAL A 336 -148.88 106.91 -10.48
N ASN A 337 -147.72 107.45 -10.11
CA ASN A 337 -147.00 107.06 -8.89
C ASN A 337 -147.52 107.77 -7.63
N ALA A 338 -147.20 107.27 -6.43
CA ALA A 338 -147.63 107.84 -5.15
C ALA A 338 -147.42 109.38 -5.02
N GLN A 339 -146.34 109.91 -5.62
CA GLN A 339 -146.01 111.33 -5.66
C GLN A 339 -146.98 112.18 -6.51
N GLY A 340 -147.79 111.56 -7.36
CA GLY A 340 -148.80 112.17 -8.22
C GLY A 340 -148.36 112.38 -9.68
N HIS A 341 -147.20 111.86 -10.09
CA HIS A 341 -146.67 112.00 -11.45
C HIS A 341 -147.18 110.88 -12.36
N ILE A 342 -147.50 111.21 -13.61
CA ILE A 342 -147.82 110.22 -14.64
C ILE A 342 -146.54 109.50 -15.09
N MET A 343 -146.55 108.17 -14.99
CA MET A 343 -145.44 107.30 -15.38
C MET A 343 -145.63 106.83 -16.83
N VAL A 344 -144.97 107.52 -17.76
CA VAL A 344 -145.04 107.21 -19.20
C VAL A 344 -144.29 105.90 -19.49
N GLY A 345 -144.88 105.03 -20.30
CA GLY A 345 -144.30 103.73 -20.66
C GLY A 345 -144.41 102.63 -19.59
N TYR A 346 -144.88 102.94 -18.38
CA TYR A 346 -145.15 101.94 -17.36
C TYR A 346 -146.38 101.11 -17.71
N SER A 347 -146.34 99.81 -17.44
CA SER A 347 -147.41 98.87 -17.78
C SER A 347 -147.97 98.18 -16.54
N VAL A 348 -149.25 97.84 -16.60
CA VAL A 348 -149.98 97.15 -15.53
C VAL A 348 -150.38 95.76 -16.05
N LYS A 349 -149.98 94.71 -15.34
CA LYS A 349 -150.42 93.33 -15.61
C LYS A 349 -151.04 92.77 -14.33
N GLY A 350 -152.36 92.61 -14.32
CA GLY A 350 -153.10 92.27 -13.10
C GLY A 350 -152.92 93.34 -12.01
N ASN A 351 -152.51 92.93 -10.82
CA ASN A 351 -152.27 93.83 -9.68
C ASN A 351 -150.79 94.27 -9.56
N GLN A 352 -149.95 94.03 -10.57
CA GLN A 352 -148.53 94.34 -10.60
C GLN A 352 -148.19 95.42 -11.63
N VAL A 353 -147.18 96.23 -11.32
CA VAL A 353 -146.73 97.38 -12.12
C VAL A 353 -145.28 97.16 -12.54
N PHE A 354 -145.04 97.31 -13.84
CA PHE A 354 -143.75 97.07 -14.47
C PHE A 354 -143.24 98.36 -15.12
N ASP A 355 -141.93 98.58 -15.02
CA ASP A 355 -141.25 99.68 -15.69
C ASP A 355 -141.13 99.43 -17.21
N ALA A 356 -140.51 100.38 -17.92
CA ALA A 356 -140.30 100.29 -19.36
C ALA A 356 -139.32 99.16 -19.77
N GLN A 357 -138.60 98.56 -18.81
CA GLN A 357 -137.69 97.43 -18.98
C GLN A 357 -138.37 96.09 -18.65
N GLY A 358 -139.61 96.09 -18.16
CA GLY A 358 -140.35 94.89 -17.77
C GLY A 358 -139.96 94.32 -16.40
N LYS A 359 -139.22 95.06 -15.57
CA LYS A 359 -138.94 94.66 -14.18
C LYS A 359 -140.16 94.96 -13.30
N LEU A 360 -140.44 94.08 -12.34
CA LEU A 360 -141.45 94.35 -11.31
C LEU A 360 -140.95 95.51 -10.41
N VAL A 361 -141.69 96.62 -10.42
CA VAL A 361 -141.33 97.85 -9.68
C VAL A 361 -142.40 98.30 -8.70
N GLY A 362 -143.50 97.55 -8.57
CA GLY A 362 -144.52 97.79 -7.55
C GLY A 362 -145.85 97.09 -7.85
N THR A 363 -146.88 97.51 -7.12
CA THR A 363 -148.24 96.99 -7.24
C THR A 363 -149.25 98.09 -7.56
N LEU A 364 -150.37 97.71 -8.17
CA LEU A 364 -151.48 98.62 -8.44
C LEU A 364 -152.36 98.73 -7.18
N ALA A 365 -152.53 99.94 -6.67
CA ALA A 365 -153.44 100.21 -5.57
C ALA A 365 -154.86 100.46 -6.09
N GLN A 366 -155.82 99.70 -5.58
CA GLN A 366 -157.25 99.81 -5.97
C GLN A 366 -157.89 101.14 -5.53
N THR A 367 -157.28 101.85 -4.58
CA THR A 367 -157.60 103.24 -4.25
C THR A 367 -156.30 104.06 -4.18
N SER A 368 -156.39 105.38 -4.37
CA SER A 368 -155.21 106.24 -4.36
C SER A 368 -154.58 106.35 -2.97
N THR A 369 -153.47 105.65 -2.73
CA THR A 369 -152.71 105.63 -1.45
C THR A 369 -152.11 106.96 -1.01
N THR A 370 -152.24 108.04 -1.79
CA THR A 370 -151.77 109.38 -1.43
C THR A 370 -152.66 110.44 -2.09
N ARG A 371 -152.92 111.57 -1.39
CA ARG A 371 -153.77 112.67 -1.89
C ARG A 371 -153.33 113.22 -3.26
N ARG A 372 -152.02 113.20 -3.57
CA ARG A 372 -151.49 113.65 -4.86
C ARG A 372 -151.97 112.76 -6.02
N MET A 373 -151.88 111.43 -5.90
CA MET A 373 -152.50 110.51 -6.87
C MET A 373 -154.00 110.77 -7.03
N ALA A 374 -154.72 110.89 -5.91
CA ALA A 374 -156.18 111.07 -5.94
C ALA A 374 -156.61 112.31 -6.74
N ASN A 375 -155.84 113.40 -6.65
CA ASN A 375 -156.09 114.63 -7.40
C ASN A 375 -155.74 114.47 -8.88
N THR A 376 -154.54 113.97 -9.22
CA THR A 376 -154.12 113.75 -10.62
C THR A 376 -155.10 112.81 -11.35
N VAL A 377 -155.54 111.73 -10.69
CA VAL A 377 -156.48 110.77 -11.27
C VAL A 377 -157.85 111.40 -11.52
N LYS A 378 -158.39 112.19 -10.57
CA LYS A 378 -159.66 112.91 -10.79
C LYS A 378 -159.59 113.94 -11.92
N GLN A 379 -158.43 114.57 -12.11
CA GLN A 379 -158.26 115.64 -13.10
C GLN A 379 -158.09 115.11 -14.54
N GLU A 380 -157.38 113.99 -14.73
CA GLU A 380 -157.25 113.32 -16.03
C GLU A 380 -158.53 112.58 -16.47
N ASN A 381 -159.29 112.01 -15.52
CA ASN A 381 -160.51 111.26 -15.83
C ASN A 381 -161.62 112.12 -16.46
N ALA A 382 -161.56 113.45 -16.34
CA ALA A 382 -162.55 114.37 -16.91
C ALA A 382 -162.37 114.67 -18.42
N LYS A 383 -161.48 113.95 -19.13
CA LYS A 383 -160.86 114.49 -20.36
C LYS A 383 -160.68 113.55 -21.58
N ALA A 384 -161.21 112.32 -21.61
CA ALA A 384 -160.94 111.39 -22.74
C ALA A 384 -162.02 110.32 -23.03
N LEU A 385 -161.94 109.73 -24.24
CA LEU A 385 -162.75 108.62 -24.81
C LEU A 385 -161.82 107.38 -25.13
N PRO A 386 -162.30 106.15 -25.48
CA PRO A 386 -161.64 104.88 -25.00
C PRO A 386 -160.89 103.86 -25.97
N GLN A 387 -159.99 103.01 -25.36
CA GLN A 387 -159.32 101.68 -25.76
C GLN A 387 -158.04 101.65 -26.68
N THR A 388 -157.13 100.62 -26.84
CA THR A 388 -156.88 99.18 -26.39
C THR A 388 -155.36 98.72 -26.51
N GLY A 389 -154.93 97.44 -26.25
CA GLY A 389 -153.50 96.93 -26.43
C GLY A 389 -153.06 95.54 -25.79
N ASP A 390 -151.73 95.19 -25.67
CA ASP A 390 -151.07 93.84 -25.31
C ASP A 390 -149.53 93.95 -24.80
N LYS A 391 -148.54 93.02 -24.48
CA LYS A 391 -148.25 91.52 -24.34
C LYS A 391 -146.89 91.12 -23.55
N GLN A 392 -146.43 89.84 -23.56
CA GLN A 392 -145.05 89.14 -23.47
C GLN A 392 -144.03 89.02 -22.24
N ASN A 393 -142.83 88.32 -22.44
CA ASN A 393 -141.83 87.54 -21.59
C ASN A 393 -140.26 87.76 -21.91
N SER A 394 -139.11 87.06 -21.55
CA SER A 394 -138.61 85.70 -21.02
C SER A 394 -137.05 85.58 -20.65
N ASN A 395 -136.51 84.42 -20.12
CA ASN A 395 -135.10 83.77 -20.23
C ASN A 395 -134.05 83.40 -19.05
N THR A 396 -132.73 83.10 -19.30
CA THR A 396 -131.81 82.00 -18.70
C THR A 396 -130.22 82.19 -18.85
N THR A 397 -129.12 81.49 -18.33
CA THR A 397 -128.68 80.43 -17.32
C THR A 397 -127.08 80.11 -17.27
N VAL A 398 -126.51 79.23 -16.36
CA VAL A 398 -125.12 78.50 -16.27
C VAL A 398 -123.80 79.23 -15.72
N GLY A 399 -122.65 78.71 -15.16
CA GLY A 399 -122.03 77.41 -14.60
C GLY A 399 -120.43 77.38 -14.37
N ALA A 400 -119.75 76.51 -13.53
CA ALA A 400 -118.24 76.48 -13.22
C ALA A 400 -117.56 75.19 -12.50
N ILE A 401 -116.18 75.01 -12.37
CA ILE A 401 -115.42 73.82 -11.73
C ILE A 401 -113.81 73.88 -11.48
N LEU A 402 -113.15 72.95 -10.68
CA LEU A 402 -111.71 72.37 -10.62
C LEU A 402 -110.49 72.81 -9.64
N VAL A 403 -109.57 71.84 -9.30
CA VAL A 403 -108.03 71.81 -9.10
C VAL A 403 -107.18 72.15 -7.80
N GLY A 404 -106.07 71.37 -7.54
CA GLY A 404 -104.76 71.73 -6.83
C GLY A 404 -104.11 70.62 -5.90
N LEU A 405 -102.95 69.93 -6.12
CA LEU A 405 -101.46 70.22 -6.11
C LEU A 405 -100.78 70.47 -4.72
N GLY A 406 -99.59 69.94 -4.30
CA GLY A 406 -98.65 68.88 -4.78
C GLY A 406 -97.19 68.91 -4.19
N SER A 407 -96.42 67.78 -4.18
CA SER A 407 -94.93 67.60 -3.95
C SER A 407 -94.33 67.81 -2.52
N LEU A 408 -93.05 67.51 -2.12
CA LEU A 408 -91.72 67.35 -2.78
C LEU A 408 -90.66 66.47 -1.96
N LEU A 409 -89.37 66.39 -2.38
CA LEU A 409 -88.17 65.55 -1.97
C LEU A 409 -87.73 65.49 -0.47
N GLY A 410 -86.73 64.69 0.03
CA GLY A 410 -85.82 63.62 -0.52
C GLY A 410 -84.48 63.39 0.27
N LEU A 411 -83.61 62.42 -0.17
CA LEU A 411 -82.22 62.04 0.29
C LEU A 411 -82.03 61.32 1.67
N GLY A 412 -81.00 60.48 1.95
CA GLY A 412 -80.02 59.76 1.08
C GLY A 412 -78.80 59.05 1.78
N ALA A 413 -78.27 57.96 1.15
CA ALA A 413 -76.87 57.40 1.13
C ALA A 413 -76.18 56.53 2.25
N LEU A 414 -75.66 55.34 1.83
CA LEU A 414 -74.38 54.59 2.12
C LEU A 414 -73.86 54.28 3.56
N GLY A 415 -73.03 53.24 3.84
CA GLY A 415 -72.63 52.05 3.03
C GLY A 415 -71.32 51.27 3.40
N LYS A 416 -71.45 50.00 3.84
CA LYS A 416 -70.56 48.78 3.71
C LYS A 416 -69.21 48.52 4.46
N ARG A 417 -69.12 47.24 4.92
CA ARG A 417 -67.99 46.24 4.96
C ARG A 417 -68.63 44.82 4.98
N LYS A 418 -68.07 43.63 4.69
CA LYS A 418 -66.74 43.02 4.36
C LYS A 418 -65.81 42.62 5.53
N GLU A 419 -65.35 41.35 5.52
CA GLU A 419 -64.51 40.59 6.48
C GLU A 419 -63.01 41.01 6.45
N ASP A 420 -62.03 40.47 7.17
CA ASP A 420 -61.66 39.05 7.41
C ASP A 420 -61.51 38.71 8.91
#